data_AF-B6T455-F1
#
_entry.id   AF-B6T455-F1
#
_cell.length_a   1.000
_cell.length_b   1.000
_cell.length_c   1.000
_cell.angle_alpha   90.00
_cell.angle_beta   90.00
_cell.angle_gamma   90.00
#
_symmetry.space_group_name_H-M   'P 1'
#
loop_
_entity.id
_entity.type
_entity.pdbx_description
1 polymer ?
#
loop_
_entity_poly.entity_id
_entity_poly.type
_entity_poly.pdbx_seq_one_letter_code
_entity_poly.pdbx_strand_id
1 'polypeptide(L)'
;MLKCSVLTAHRSAPASSHARTAHKYLFSPLPSHSPRQSRPGMASPSSSPSRKALSKIACSRLQKELAEWQVNPPAGFKHRVTDDLQRWVIDVAGAAGTLYTGETYKLQVDFPEHYPMEAPQVIFLHPASMHPHIYSNGHICLDILYDSWSPAMTVSSICISILSMLSSSPEKQRPADNDRYVKNCRNGRSPKETRWWFHDDTV
;
A
#
# COMPACT_ATOMS: atom_id res chain seq x y z
N MET A 1 -0.88 -22.22 0.36
CA MET A 1 -0.78 -20.96 1.15
C MET A 1 -0.27 -19.91 0.20
N LEU A 2 -1.09 -18.96 -0.25
CA LEU A 2 -0.66 -17.99 -1.27
C LEU A 2 0.65 -17.30 -0.83
N LYS A 3 1.73 -17.50 -1.58
CA LYS A 3 2.94 -16.70 -1.43
C LYS A 3 2.80 -15.50 -2.36
N CYS A 4 2.91 -14.29 -1.83
CA CYS A 4 3.05 -13.09 -2.66
C CYS A 4 4.54 -12.75 -2.82
N SER A 5 4.95 -12.41 -4.03
CA SER A 5 6.29 -11.87 -4.29
C SER A 5 6.22 -10.76 -5.33
N VAL A 6 6.98 -9.68 -5.09
CA VAL A 6 7.03 -8.52 -5.99
C VAL A 6 8.03 -8.78 -7.12
N LEU A 7 7.65 -8.47 -8.37
CA LEU A 7 8.55 -8.53 -9.51
C LEU A 7 9.71 -7.54 -9.36
N THR A 8 10.94 -8.05 -9.29
CA THR A 8 12.09 -7.25 -9.72
C THR A 8 11.93 -7.02 -11.21
N ALA A 9 11.72 -5.77 -11.64
CA ALA A 9 11.93 -5.40 -13.03
C ALA A 9 13.41 -5.64 -13.36
N HIS A 10 13.73 -6.81 -13.88
CA HIS A 10 15.05 -7.11 -14.41
C HIS A 10 15.19 -6.29 -15.70
N ARG A 11 15.67 -5.05 -15.59
CA ARG A 11 16.26 -4.36 -16.74
C ARG A 11 17.58 -5.08 -17.02
N SER A 12 17.53 -6.04 -17.93
CA SER A 12 18.71 -6.54 -18.61
C SER A 12 19.34 -5.37 -19.39
N ALA A 13 20.45 -4.84 -18.89
CA ALA A 13 21.32 -3.97 -19.66
C ALA A 13 22.42 -4.85 -20.27
N PRO A 14 22.75 -4.71 -21.57
CA PRO A 14 23.80 -5.48 -22.20
C PRO A 14 25.17 -5.02 -21.72
N ALA A 15 26.06 -6.00 -21.50
CA ALA A 15 27.46 -5.78 -21.25
C ALA A 15 28.13 -5.17 -22.50
N SER A 16 28.90 -4.11 -22.31
CA SER A 16 29.94 -3.70 -23.25
C SER A 16 31.21 -3.32 -22.50
N SER A 17 32.27 -4.01 -22.92
CA SER A 17 33.67 -3.87 -22.57
C SER A 17 34.20 -2.44 -22.79
N HIS A 18 35.04 -1.94 -21.88
CA HIS A 18 36.44 -1.63 -22.16
C HIS A 18 37.20 -1.22 -20.90
N ALA A 19 38.39 -1.81 -20.75
CA ALA A 19 39.37 -1.55 -19.71
C ALA A 19 40.02 -0.17 -19.82
N ARG A 20 40.50 0.38 -18.68
CA ARG A 20 41.90 0.81 -18.54
C ARG A 20 42.30 1.19 -17.10
N THR A 21 43.48 0.70 -16.75
CA THR A 21 44.36 0.92 -15.59
C THR A 21 44.89 2.35 -15.46
N ALA A 22 45.11 2.84 -14.23
CA ALA A 22 46.30 3.59 -13.74
C ALA A 22 45.99 4.18 -12.34
N HIS A 23 46.63 3.70 -11.27
CA HIS A 23 47.91 4.11 -10.69
C HIS A 23 47.88 5.31 -9.71
N LYS A 24 48.37 4.98 -8.51
CA LYS A 24 48.65 5.75 -7.28
C LYS A 24 49.34 7.10 -7.50
N TYR A 25 48.95 8.12 -6.71
CA TYR A 25 49.80 9.18 -6.14
C TYR A 25 49.06 9.77 -4.92
N LEU A 26 49.52 9.53 -3.69
CA LEU A 26 50.40 10.34 -2.81
C LEU A 26 49.68 11.33 -1.87
N PHE A 27 50.18 11.36 -0.63
CA PHE A 27 49.71 12.00 0.60
C PHE A 27 50.01 13.53 0.68
N SER A 28 49.01 14.31 1.17
CA SER A 28 49.05 15.50 2.07
C SER A 28 49.79 16.82 1.68
N PRO A 29 49.56 18.00 2.35
CA PRO A 29 48.54 18.41 3.34
C PRO A 29 47.80 19.75 3.04
N LEU A 30 46.82 20.07 3.91
CA LEU A 30 45.93 21.26 4.01
C LEU A 30 46.58 22.66 3.97
N PRO A 31 45.79 23.70 3.62
CA PRO A 31 45.65 24.84 4.54
C PRO A 31 44.19 25.29 4.77
N SER A 32 43.95 25.83 5.96
CA SER A 32 42.68 26.34 6.47
C SER A 32 42.27 27.66 5.83
N HIS A 33 41.00 27.84 5.47
CA HIS A 33 40.34 29.15 5.42
C HIS A 33 38.82 29.04 5.67
N SER A 34 38.39 29.75 6.72
CA SER A 34 37.10 30.35 7.13
C SER A 34 35.73 29.96 6.52
N PRO A 35 34.65 30.04 7.33
CA PRO A 35 33.31 29.58 6.96
C PRO A 35 32.59 30.57 6.03
N ARG A 36 32.16 30.11 4.86
CA ARG A 36 31.26 30.85 3.97
C ARG A 36 29.83 30.39 4.23
N GLN A 37 29.00 31.32 4.67
CA GLN A 37 27.56 31.16 4.91
C GLN A 37 26.86 30.58 3.67
N SER A 38 26.24 29.42 3.84
CA SER A 38 25.33 28.82 2.87
C SER A 38 23.92 29.37 3.08
N ARG A 39 23.37 29.91 1.99
CA ARG A 39 22.01 30.41 1.85
C ARG A 39 20.97 29.36 2.27
N PRO A 40 19.84 29.74 2.89
CA PRO A 40 18.72 28.83 3.06
C PRO A 40 18.17 28.48 1.67
N GLY A 41 18.31 27.22 1.27
CA GLY A 41 17.64 26.65 0.11
C GLY A 41 16.13 26.70 0.33
N MET A 42 15.43 27.35 -0.58
CA MET A 42 13.97 27.34 -0.65
C MET A 42 13.53 25.88 -0.78
N ALA A 43 12.88 25.35 0.27
CA ALA A 43 12.19 24.08 0.18
C ALA A 43 11.05 24.24 -0.83
N SER A 44 11.17 23.57 -1.96
CA SER A 44 10.07 23.40 -2.91
C SER A 44 8.91 22.71 -2.19
N PRO A 45 7.67 23.20 -2.27
CA PRO A 45 6.53 22.48 -1.73
C PRO A 45 6.39 21.16 -2.48
N SER A 46 6.45 20.05 -1.75
CA SER A 46 6.10 18.73 -2.26
C SER A 46 4.65 18.78 -2.75
N SER A 47 4.47 18.91 -4.06
CA SER A 47 3.17 18.83 -4.71
C SER A 47 2.63 17.42 -4.50
N SER A 48 1.81 17.25 -3.47
CA SER A 48 0.93 16.10 -3.36
C SER A 48 0.07 16.12 -4.63
N PRO A 49 0.02 15.04 -5.44
CA PRO A 49 -0.80 15.06 -6.64
C PRO A 49 -2.25 15.35 -6.22
N SER A 50 -2.82 16.44 -6.74
CA SER A 50 -4.21 16.81 -6.50
C SER A 50 -5.09 15.61 -6.90
N ARG A 51 -5.80 15.04 -5.94
CA ARG A 51 -6.71 13.90 -6.19
C ARG A 51 -7.75 14.34 -7.22
N LYS A 52 -7.89 13.57 -8.30
CA LYS A 52 -8.91 13.82 -9.31
C LYS A 52 -10.30 13.69 -8.68
N ALA A 53 -11.24 14.54 -9.09
CA ALA A 53 -12.61 14.48 -8.59
C ALA A 53 -13.29 13.16 -8.99
N LEU A 54 -14.23 12.67 -8.18
CA LEU A 54 -15.02 11.48 -8.51
C LEU A 54 -15.96 11.76 -9.69
N SER A 55 -16.14 10.75 -10.55
CA SER A 55 -17.20 10.78 -11.56
C SER A 55 -18.59 10.73 -10.90
N LYS A 56 -19.63 11.16 -11.63
CA LYS A 56 -21.03 11.08 -11.13
C LYS A 56 -21.45 9.65 -10.80
N ILE A 57 -20.99 8.68 -11.58
CA ILE A 57 -21.25 7.25 -11.35
C ILE A 57 -20.59 6.82 -10.03
N ALA A 58 -19.33 7.19 -9.82
CA ALA A 58 -18.61 6.90 -8.59
C ALA A 58 -19.30 7.52 -7.36
N CYS A 59 -19.67 8.80 -7.42
CA CYS A 59 -20.40 9.46 -6.32
C CYS A 59 -21.71 8.73 -5.97
N SER A 60 -22.54 8.45 -6.98
CA SER A 60 -23.83 7.76 -6.78
C SER A 60 -23.63 6.37 -6.18
N ARG A 61 -22.65 5.61 -6.69
CA ARG A 61 -22.29 4.29 -6.19
C ARG A 61 -21.84 4.35 -4.72
N LEU A 62 -20.94 5.28 -4.37
CA LEU A 62 -20.40 5.40 -3.02
C LEU A 62 -21.45 5.87 -2.01
N GLN A 63 -22.35 6.76 -2.40
CA GLN A 63 -23.47 7.16 -1.55
C GLN A 63 -24.39 5.98 -1.23
N LYS A 64 -24.66 5.12 -2.22
CA LYS A 64 -25.45 3.90 -2.01
C LYS A 64 -24.74 2.93 -1.05
N GLU A 65 -23.45 2.68 -1.25
CA GLU A 65 -22.67 1.81 -0.35
C GLU A 65 -22.59 2.39 1.07
N LEU A 66 -22.43 3.71 1.21
CA LEU A 66 -22.38 4.38 2.52
C LEU A 66 -23.72 4.26 3.25
N ALA A 67 -24.84 4.44 2.55
CA ALA A 67 -26.18 4.26 3.11
C ALA A 67 -26.39 2.80 3.56
N GLU A 68 -25.98 1.84 2.74
CA GLU A 68 -26.05 0.42 3.10
C GLU A 68 -25.20 0.09 4.34
N TRP A 69 -24.00 0.67 4.45
CA TRP A 69 -23.12 0.52 5.61
C TRP A 69 -23.71 1.10 6.89
N GLN A 70 -24.45 2.21 6.80
CA GLN A 70 -25.12 2.81 7.96
C GLN A 70 -26.27 1.94 8.47
N VAL A 71 -26.96 1.23 7.57
CA VAL A 71 -28.07 0.34 7.93
C VAL A 71 -27.57 -1.04 8.38
N ASN A 72 -26.60 -1.60 7.66
CA ASN A 72 -26.08 -2.95 7.85
C ASN A 72 -24.53 -2.96 7.87
N PRO A 73 -23.91 -2.49 8.97
CA PRO A 73 -22.45 -2.51 9.07
C PRO A 73 -21.93 -3.97 9.14
N PRO A 74 -20.85 -4.31 8.41
CA PRO A 74 -20.24 -5.63 8.49
C PRO A 74 -19.75 -5.93 9.92
N ALA A 75 -19.97 -7.16 10.40
CA ALA A 75 -19.55 -7.56 11.74
C ALA A 75 -18.04 -7.39 11.93
N GLY A 76 -17.62 -6.76 13.03
CA GLY A 76 -16.21 -6.47 13.31
C GLY A 76 -15.66 -5.22 12.61
N PHE A 77 -16.47 -4.53 11.81
CA PHE A 77 -16.08 -3.29 11.13
C PHE A 77 -16.86 -2.09 11.66
N LYS A 78 -16.17 -0.95 11.80
CA LYS A 78 -16.80 0.33 12.13
C LYS A 78 -16.29 1.41 11.18
N HIS A 79 -17.18 1.95 10.37
CA HIS A 79 -16.87 3.11 9.54
C HIS A 79 -16.73 4.36 10.39
N ARG A 80 -15.65 5.12 10.19
CA ARG A 80 -15.50 6.46 10.77
C ARG A 80 -16.10 7.45 9.79
N VAL A 81 -17.03 8.28 10.29
CA VAL A 81 -17.61 9.36 9.50
C VAL A 81 -16.49 10.29 9.03
N THR A 82 -16.37 10.46 7.72
CA THR A 82 -15.44 11.40 7.09
C THR A 82 -16.24 12.36 6.21
N ASP A 83 -15.79 13.62 6.11
CA ASP A 83 -16.40 14.61 5.21
C ASP A 83 -16.00 14.38 3.74
N ASP A 84 -15.00 13.52 3.50
CA ASP A 84 -14.44 13.21 2.18
C ASP A 84 -15.01 11.89 1.64
N LEU A 85 -15.94 11.96 0.70
CA LEU A 85 -16.48 10.78 0.01
C LEU A 85 -15.41 9.99 -0.76
N GLN A 86 -14.28 10.61 -1.13
CA GLN A 86 -13.20 9.93 -1.85
C GLN A 86 -12.30 9.09 -0.94
N ARG A 87 -12.43 9.23 0.38
CA ARG A 87 -11.61 8.51 1.36
C ARG A 87 -12.41 8.07 2.55
N TRP A 88 -12.46 6.76 2.78
CA TRP A 88 -13.04 6.19 3.98
C TRP A 88 -11.96 5.68 4.93
N VAL A 89 -12.23 5.79 6.23
CA VAL A 89 -11.43 5.17 7.28
C VAL A 89 -12.30 4.20 8.04
N ILE A 90 -11.87 2.95 8.10
CA ILE A 90 -12.65 1.85 8.67
C ILE A 90 -11.84 1.20 9.79
N ASP A 91 -12.38 1.13 10.99
CA ASP A 91 -11.80 0.33 12.06
C ASP A 91 -12.17 -1.15 11.82
N VAL A 92 -11.18 -2.05 11.92
CA VAL A 92 -11.33 -3.50 11.81
C VAL A 92 -10.89 -4.15 13.12
N ALA A 93 -11.81 -4.86 13.77
CA ALA A 93 -11.53 -5.68 14.94
C ALA A 93 -11.16 -7.09 14.50
N GLY A 94 -10.09 -7.65 15.07
CA GLY A 94 -9.73 -9.04 14.82
C GLY A 94 -10.80 -10.00 15.36
N ALA A 95 -11.10 -11.05 14.59
CA ALA A 95 -12.12 -12.03 14.95
C ALA A 95 -11.70 -12.85 16.18
N ALA A 96 -12.69 -13.23 17.00
CA ALA A 96 -12.48 -14.08 18.16
C ALA A 96 -11.94 -15.47 17.76
N GLY A 97 -11.03 -16.03 18.56
CA GLY A 97 -10.41 -17.33 18.29
C GLY A 97 -9.29 -17.28 17.25
N THR A 98 -8.91 -16.09 16.76
CA THR A 98 -7.78 -15.89 15.85
C THR A 98 -6.59 -15.29 16.58
N LEU A 99 -5.42 -15.29 15.94
CA LEU A 99 -4.22 -14.60 16.44
C LEU A 99 -4.44 -13.09 16.67
N TYR A 100 -5.45 -12.50 16.02
CA TYR A 100 -5.76 -11.07 16.06
C TYR A 100 -6.87 -10.73 17.08
N THR A 101 -7.34 -11.70 17.87
CA THR A 101 -8.37 -11.49 18.89
C THR A 101 -7.99 -10.34 19.83
N GLY A 102 -8.88 -9.37 20.01
CA GLY A 102 -8.68 -8.21 20.89
C GLY A 102 -7.87 -7.06 20.27
N GLU A 103 -7.38 -7.22 19.04
CA GLU A 103 -6.68 -6.15 18.32
C GLU A 103 -7.65 -5.36 17.44
N THR A 104 -7.40 -4.06 17.27
CA THR A 104 -8.14 -3.20 16.35
C THR A 104 -7.17 -2.44 15.46
N TYR A 105 -7.39 -2.52 14.15
CA TYR A 105 -6.60 -1.85 13.14
C TYR A 105 -7.45 -0.84 12.37
N LYS A 106 -6.79 0.00 11.57
CA LYS A 106 -7.44 1.00 10.73
C LYS A 106 -7.11 0.73 9.28
N LEU A 107 -8.15 0.66 8.44
CA LEU A 107 -8.04 0.60 7.00
C LEU A 107 -8.36 1.98 6.42
N GLN A 108 -7.53 2.44 5.49
CA GLN A 108 -7.84 3.58 4.63
C GLN A 108 -8.22 3.05 3.25
N VAL A 109 -9.37 3.49 2.75
CA VAL A 109 -9.88 3.19 1.42
C VAL A 109 -9.90 4.47 0.62
N ASP A 110 -9.10 4.56 -0.44
CA ASP A 110 -9.08 5.68 -1.38
C ASP A 110 -9.78 5.26 -2.69
N PHE A 111 -10.82 6.00 -3.07
CA PHE A 111 -11.61 5.71 -4.26
C PHE A 111 -11.05 6.42 -5.50
N PRO A 112 -10.84 5.70 -6.63
CA PRO A 112 -10.46 6.30 -7.90
C PRO A 112 -11.64 7.07 -8.53
N GLU A 113 -11.32 7.96 -9.47
CA GLU A 113 -12.29 8.76 -10.23
C GLU A 113 -13.38 7.89 -10.89
N HIS A 114 -12.99 6.73 -11.43
CA HIS A 114 -13.86 5.82 -12.18
C HIS A 114 -14.37 4.63 -11.35
N TYR A 115 -14.38 4.70 -10.01
CA TYR A 115 -15.01 3.66 -9.18
C TYR A 115 -16.48 3.42 -9.60
N PRO A 116 -16.97 2.17 -9.68
CA PRO A 116 -16.33 0.90 -9.33
C PRO A 116 -15.64 0.19 -10.51
N MET A 117 -15.45 0.85 -11.66
CA MET A 117 -14.74 0.25 -12.80
C MET A 117 -13.26 -0.01 -12.47
N GLU A 118 -12.69 0.85 -11.62
CA GLU A 118 -11.38 0.64 -11.02
C GLU A 118 -11.51 0.28 -9.54
N ALA A 119 -10.70 -0.68 -9.09
CA ALA A 119 -10.63 -1.09 -7.69
C ALA A 119 -10.28 0.09 -6.78
N PRO A 120 -10.79 0.17 -5.54
CA PRO A 120 -10.31 1.15 -4.58
C PRO A 120 -8.90 0.78 -4.10
N GLN A 121 -8.10 1.76 -3.71
CA GLN A 121 -6.83 1.50 -3.04
C GLN A 121 -7.09 1.28 -1.55
N VAL A 122 -6.66 0.15 -0.99
CA VAL A 122 -6.85 -0.16 0.43
C VAL A 122 -5.50 -0.41 1.10
N ILE A 123 -5.25 0.28 2.21
CA ILE A 123 -4.04 0.12 3.02
C ILE A 123 -4.39 0.05 4.50
N PHE A 124 -3.56 -0.65 5.28
CA PHE A 124 -3.54 -0.51 6.73
C PHE A 124 -2.85 0.78 7.12
N LEU A 125 -3.50 1.60 7.94
CA LEU A 125 -2.84 2.71 8.61
C LEU A 125 -1.95 2.18 9.74
N HIS A 126 -0.95 2.97 10.11
CA HIS A 126 -0.02 2.58 11.17
C HIS A 126 -0.69 2.60 12.56
N PRO A 127 -0.43 1.60 13.42
CA PRO A 127 0.40 0.42 13.16
C PRO A 127 -0.33 -0.63 12.29
N ALA A 128 0.32 -1.08 11.21
CA ALA A 128 -0.23 -2.11 10.33
C ALA A 128 -0.05 -3.51 10.95
N SER A 129 -1.08 -4.36 10.87
CA SER A 129 -1.05 -5.73 11.39
C SER A 129 0.10 -6.54 10.80
N MET A 130 0.76 -7.35 11.63
CA MET A 130 1.75 -8.32 11.16
C MET A 130 1.02 -9.51 10.55
N HIS A 131 1.09 -9.67 9.23
CA HIS A 131 0.46 -10.74 8.47
C HIS A 131 1.28 -11.06 7.20
N PRO A 132 1.36 -12.33 6.75
CA PRO A 132 2.12 -12.73 5.55
C PRO A 132 1.76 -11.98 4.25
N HIS A 133 0.59 -11.33 4.23
CA HIS A 133 0.09 -10.55 3.10
C HIS A 133 0.03 -9.03 3.36
N ILE A 134 0.57 -8.54 4.49
CA ILE A 134 0.51 -7.13 4.87
C ILE A 134 1.92 -6.60 5.10
N TYR A 135 2.33 -5.70 4.21
CA TYR A 135 3.61 -5.02 4.27
C TYR A 135 3.65 -3.99 5.41
N SER A 136 4.86 -3.68 5.89
CA SER A 136 5.06 -2.74 7.00
C SER A 136 4.62 -1.31 6.68
N ASN A 137 4.56 -0.92 5.41
CA ASN A 137 3.97 0.34 4.96
C ASN A 137 2.43 0.31 4.85
N GLY A 138 1.80 -0.83 5.20
CA GLY A 138 0.35 -1.01 5.21
C GLY A 138 -0.22 -1.56 3.91
N HIS A 139 0.58 -1.76 2.86
CA HIS A 139 0.07 -2.32 1.60
C HIS A 139 -0.35 -3.78 1.79
N ILE A 140 -1.41 -4.17 1.08
CA ILE A 140 -2.06 -5.48 1.22
C ILE A 140 -1.89 -6.23 -0.10
N CYS A 141 -1.34 -7.44 -0.05
CA CYS A 141 -1.34 -8.34 -1.20
C CYS A 141 -2.58 -9.24 -1.17
N LEU A 142 -3.68 -8.75 -1.73
CA LEU A 142 -4.94 -9.48 -1.86
C LEU A 142 -5.50 -9.24 -3.27
N ASP A 143 -5.69 -10.32 -4.03
CA ASP A 143 -6.01 -10.31 -5.46
C ASP A 143 -7.24 -9.48 -5.83
N ILE A 144 -8.28 -9.47 -4.98
CA ILE A 144 -9.50 -8.68 -5.18
C ILE A 144 -9.27 -7.17 -5.17
N LEU A 145 -8.11 -6.71 -4.67
CA LEU A 145 -7.71 -5.29 -4.71
C LEU A 145 -6.98 -4.94 -6.01
N TYR A 146 -6.75 -5.93 -6.88
CA TYR A 146 -5.97 -5.85 -8.11
C TYR A 146 -6.70 -6.58 -9.25
N ASP A 147 -6.17 -7.71 -9.73
CA ASP A 147 -6.59 -8.38 -10.96
C ASP A 147 -7.95 -9.08 -10.83
N SER A 148 -8.33 -9.51 -9.61
CA SER A 148 -9.62 -10.17 -9.36
C SER A 148 -10.73 -9.18 -8.98
N TRP A 149 -10.48 -7.87 -9.03
CA TRP A 149 -11.51 -6.88 -8.78
C TRP A 149 -12.60 -6.92 -9.87
N SER A 150 -13.86 -6.88 -9.44
CA SER A 150 -15.00 -6.72 -10.32
C SER A 150 -15.87 -5.55 -9.87
N PRO A 151 -16.48 -4.76 -10.78
CA PRO A 151 -17.42 -3.69 -10.41
C PRO A 151 -18.64 -4.15 -9.60
N ALA A 152 -18.93 -5.46 -9.58
CA ALA A 152 -19.96 -6.07 -8.75
C ALA A 152 -19.57 -6.14 -7.26
N MET A 153 -18.28 -6.04 -6.93
CA MET A 153 -17.77 -6.07 -5.57
C MET A 153 -18.00 -4.73 -4.87
N THR A 154 -18.08 -4.76 -3.53
CA THR A 154 -18.34 -3.61 -2.65
C THR A 154 -17.27 -3.45 -1.59
N VAL A 155 -17.23 -2.30 -0.92
CA VAL A 155 -16.36 -2.06 0.24
C VAL A 155 -16.65 -3.09 1.35
N SER A 156 -17.91 -3.50 1.53
CA SER A 156 -18.29 -4.57 2.48
C SER A 156 -17.60 -5.89 2.11
N SER A 157 -17.64 -6.28 0.84
CA SER A 157 -17.02 -7.53 0.38
C SER A 157 -15.50 -7.51 0.56
N ILE A 158 -14.85 -6.36 0.31
CA ILE A 158 -13.42 -6.17 0.59
C ILE A 158 -13.13 -6.37 2.07
N CYS A 159 -13.92 -5.77 2.96
CA CYS A 159 -13.75 -5.89 4.40
C CYS A 159 -13.85 -7.36 4.85
N ILE A 160 -14.87 -8.08 4.40
CA ILE A 160 -15.05 -9.49 4.71
C ILE A 160 -13.85 -10.34 4.25
N SER A 161 -13.33 -10.08 3.05
CA SER A 161 -12.13 -10.77 2.54
C SER A 161 -10.89 -10.46 3.35
N ILE A 162 -10.68 -9.20 3.78
CA ILE A 162 -9.55 -8.83 4.65
C ILE A 162 -9.68 -9.52 6.03
N LEU A 163 -10.87 -9.56 6.63
CA LEU A 163 -11.08 -10.24 7.90
C LEU A 163 -10.82 -11.75 7.77
N SER A 164 -11.28 -12.36 6.68
CA SER A 164 -11.07 -13.79 6.39
C SER A 164 -9.57 -14.10 6.19
N MET A 165 -8.86 -13.23 5.48
CA MET A 165 -7.41 -13.30 5.31
C MET A 165 -6.71 -13.24 6.68
N LEU A 166 -7.04 -12.27 7.54
CA LEU A 166 -6.48 -12.19 8.90
C LEU A 166 -6.81 -13.44 9.74
N SER A 167 -8.06 -13.92 9.66
CA SER A 167 -8.55 -15.01 10.50
C SER A 167 -7.91 -16.36 10.17
N SER A 168 -7.54 -16.57 8.91
CA SER A 168 -6.93 -17.82 8.42
C SER A 168 -5.41 -17.88 8.60
N SER A 169 -4.79 -16.85 9.17
CA SER A 169 -3.33 -16.78 9.30
C SER A 169 -2.80 -17.77 10.35
N PRO A 170 -1.80 -18.61 10.00
CA PRO A 170 -1.19 -19.54 10.95
C PRO A 170 -0.21 -18.86 11.92
N GLU A 171 0.37 -17.71 11.55
CA GLU A 171 1.38 -17.01 12.34
C GLU A 171 1.44 -15.50 12.04
N LYS A 172 1.89 -14.70 13.02
CA LYS A 172 2.09 -13.26 12.88
C LYS A 172 3.48 -12.96 12.33
N GLN A 173 3.62 -12.99 11.01
CA GLN A 173 4.86 -12.61 10.32
C GLN A 173 4.62 -11.59 9.22
N ARG A 174 5.68 -10.99 8.67
CA ARG A 174 5.62 -10.13 7.49
C ARG A 174 5.85 -10.94 6.21
N PRO A 175 5.47 -10.42 5.03
CA PRO A 175 5.89 -11.00 3.76
C PRO A 175 7.42 -11.11 3.69
N ALA A 176 7.95 -12.19 3.12
CA ALA A 176 9.40 -12.44 3.07
C ALA A 176 10.18 -11.34 2.33
N ASP A 177 9.54 -10.65 1.39
CA ASP A 177 10.15 -9.55 0.63
C ASP A 177 9.79 -8.15 1.15
N ASN A 178 9.33 -8.04 2.40
CA ASN A 178 8.87 -6.78 3.02
C ASN A 178 9.84 -5.62 2.83
N ASP A 179 11.09 -5.79 3.26
CA ASP A 179 12.06 -4.69 3.28
C ASP A 179 12.41 -4.22 1.87
N ARG A 180 12.51 -5.18 0.92
CA ARG A 180 12.75 -4.91 -0.49
C ARG A 180 11.59 -4.13 -1.10
N TYR A 181 10.36 -4.57 -0.85
CA TYR A 181 9.16 -3.92 -1.35
C TYR A 181 9.02 -2.48 -0.84
N VAL A 182 9.08 -2.32 0.48
CA VAL A 182 8.89 -1.01 1.13
C VAL A 182 9.97 -0.03 0.71
N LYS A 183 11.22 -0.47 0.56
CA LYS A 183 12.31 0.36 0.04
C LYS A 183 12.03 0.84 -1.39
N ASN A 184 11.45 0.00 -2.24
CA ASN A 184 11.08 0.37 -3.61
C ASN A 184 9.86 1.31 -3.68
N CYS A 185 8.93 1.22 -2.72
CA CYS A 185 7.79 2.13 -2.62
C CYS A 185 8.15 3.52 -2.08
N ARG A 186 9.30 3.68 -1.41
CA ARG A 186 9.76 4.95 -0.83
C ARG A 186 9.93 6.08 -1.86
N ASN A 187 9.87 5.75 -3.15
CA ASN A 187 9.85 6.71 -4.26
C ASN A 187 8.43 7.22 -4.61
N GLY A 188 7.46 7.10 -3.69
CA GLY A 188 6.11 7.68 -3.84
C GLY A 188 5.16 6.90 -4.74
N ARG A 189 5.45 5.62 -5.02
CA ARG A 189 4.58 4.79 -5.87
C ARG A 189 3.37 4.29 -5.09
N SER A 190 2.18 4.49 -5.65
CA SER A 190 0.94 3.91 -5.13
C SER A 190 1.06 2.37 -5.10
N PRO A 191 0.46 1.67 -4.12
CA PRO A 191 0.35 0.22 -4.14
C PRO A 191 -0.22 -0.33 -5.47
N LYS A 192 -1.06 0.44 -6.16
CA LYS A 192 -1.64 0.06 -7.47
C LYS A 192 -0.62 -0.02 -8.61
N GLU A 193 0.51 0.67 -8.50
CA GLU A 193 1.59 0.60 -9.49
C GLU A 193 2.51 -0.62 -9.26
N THR A 194 2.24 -1.40 -8.21
CA THR A 194 2.98 -2.63 -7.93
C THR A 194 2.40 -3.77 -8.76
N ARG A 195 3.27 -4.48 -9.48
CA ARG A 195 2.92 -5.75 -10.12
C ARG A 195 3.13 -6.90 -9.12
N TRP A 196 2.03 -7.47 -8.66
CA TRP A 196 2.00 -8.60 -7.72
C TRP A 196 2.09 -9.93 -8.47
N TRP A 197 2.83 -10.90 -7.92
CA TRP A 197 2.62 -12.31 -8.25
C TRP A 197 1.82 -12.94 -7.13
N PHE A 198 0.63 -13.41 -7.48
CA PHE A 198 -0.16 -14.31 -6.65
C PHE A 198 0.26 -15.73 -7.03
N HIS A 199 1.00 -16.40 -6.15
CA HIS A 199 1.20 -17.84 -6.33
C HIS A 199 -0.07 -18.55 -5.87
N ASP A 200 -0.86 -19.02 -6.84
CA ASP A 200 -1.92 -19.99 -6.59
C ASP A 200 -1.24 -21.34 -6.30
N ASP A 201 -1.20 -21.73 -5.03
CA ASP A 201 -0.83 -23.10 -4.68
C ASP A 201 -2.07 -23.97 -4.95
N THR A 202 -2.28 -24.35 -6.20
CA THR A 202 -3.24 -25.41 -6.55
C THR A 202 -2.90 -26.68 -5.77
N VAL A 203 -3.90 -27.17 -5.02
CA VAL A 203 -4.17 -28.56 -4.56
C VAL A 203 -3.01 -29.43 -4.12
#